data_AF-A0A5K3EKT0-F1
#
_entry.id   AF-A0A5K3EKT0-F1
#
_cell.length_a   1.000
_cell.length_b   1.000
_cell.length_c   1.000
_cell.angle_alpha   90.00
_cell.angle_beta   90.00
_cell.angle_gamma   90.00
#
_symmetry.space_group_name_H-M   'P 1'
#
loop_
_entity.id
_entity.type
_entity.pdbx_description
1 polymer ?
#
loop_
_entity_poly.entity_id
_entity_poly.type
_entity_poly.pdbx_seq_one_letter_code
_entity_poly.pdbx_strand_id
1 'polypeptide(L)'
;MFLKMSSRMQCTRTGISDMARTAQEGEVKRAATLKMSAEARLLRHQELERQRKQEEDELTDDSCHARAHNGSQTPSSRYSSRHSSIEPSYATSTYSNDPRELKRLLMQLEEKYREVLVINAQLDCEKQFLTYSVDLLKDKLEDVTESNQYNQKCVADKKKELAYQRMQVLELNHQLEVAQHQIAIRDELITERGLVLVNADGSQSVGVANGDTSRPLLNGTNNTTDHLGNVTDAVQPSTSATTSSYAILSKSNAEALKLISGSDIDSKLATLLEERAKDKERIEVLKSHLAEERERVELVQKLDTRAKGGDPENLRHAVQTARSQAQDYKFRLEQANQKITGLEGDIIRLEGQVKRFKTIAENAEAQEDQLKQERRKIHRELREALSTIDDLKSENTTLQRKIDKLSRGMPGAASGSSLRSYRGSSQAR
;
A
#
# COMPACT_ATOMS: atom_id res chain seq x y z
N MET A 1 -14.41 -0.22 7.53
CA MET A 1 -13.76 -1.17 6.58
C MET A 1 -12.25 -0.98 6.45
N PHE A 2 -11.70 0.24 6.51
CA PHE A 2 -10.26 0.51 6.32
C PHE A 2 -9.30 -0.10 7.35
N LEU A 3 -9.67 -0.23 8.63
CA LEU A 3 -8.76 -0.81 9.65
C LEU A 3 -8.49 -2.31 9.46
N LYS A 4 -9.44 -3.08 8.92
CA LYS A 4 -9.28 -4.52 8.69
C LYS A 4 -8.36 -4.85 7.51
N MET A 5 -8.26 -3.96 6.53
CA MET A 5 -7.36 -4.13 5.37
C MET A 5 -5.90 -3.79 5.72
N SER A 6 -5.68 -2.79 6.58
CA SER A 6 -4.34 -2.42 7.04
C SER A 6 -3.67 -3.52 7.88
N SER A 7 -4.44 -4.14 8.79
CA SER A 7 -3.94 -5.24 9.63
C SER A 7 -3.60 -6.50 8.82
N ARG A 8 -4.38 -6.79 7.76
CA ARG A 8 -4.12 -7.92 6.85
C ARG A 8 -2.87 -7.71 5.99
N MET A 9 -2.62 -6.48 5.53
CA MET A 9 -1.42 -6.08 4.78
C MET A 9 -0.14 -6.10 5.62
N GLN A 10 -0.24 -5.73 6.90
CA GLN A 10 0.90 -5.79 7.83
C GLN A 10 1.30 -7.24 8.14
N CYS A 11 0.32 -8.13 8.34
CA CYS A 11 0.55 -9.55 8.59
C CYS A 11 1.18 -10.28 7.38
N THR A 12 0.83 -9.92 6.14
CA THR A 12 1.46 -10.48 4.94
C THR A 12 2.89 -9.97 4.74
N ARG A 13 3.17 -8.72 5.12
CA ARG A 13 4.51 -8.13 4.98
C ARG A 13 5.50 -8.71 6.00
N THR A 14 5.06 -8.97 7.24
CA THR A 14 5.89 -9.67 8.24
C THR A 14 6.14 -11.13 7.86
N GLY A 15 5.12 -11.84 7.34
CA GLY A 15 5.28 -13.22 6.88
C GLY A 15 6.30 -13.39 5.74
N ILE A 16 6.33 -12.46 4.78
CA ILE A 16 7.33 -12.47 3.69
C ILE A 16 8.75 -12.22 4.22
N SER A 17 8.90 -11.31 5.18
CA SER A 17 10.21 -11.03 5.81
C SER A 17 10.74 -12.21 6.62
N ASP A 18 9.87 -12.92 7.35
CA ASP A 18 10.29 -14.09 8.14
C ASP A 18 10.62 -15.29 7.24
N MET A 19 9.90 -15.47 6.13
CA MET A 19 10.26 -16.48 5.12
C MET A 19 11.61 -16.18 4.46
N ALA A 20 11.90 -14.92 4.13
CA ALA A 20 13.18 -14.52 3.58
C ALA A 20 14.34 -14.76 4.56
N ARG A 21 14.14 -14.47 5.86
CA ARG A 21 15.11 -14.74 6.92
C ARG A 21 15.39 -16.24 7.06
N THR A 22 14.33 -17.06 7.04
CA THR A 22 14.45 -18.52 7.16
C THR A 22 15.16 -19.13 5.94
N ALA A 23 14.92 -18.59 4.75
CA ALA A 23 15.64 -19.00 3.52
C ALA A 23 17.13 -18.65 3.59
N GLN A 24 17.46 -17.43 4.04
CA GLN A 24 18.84 -16.97 4.19
C GLN A 24 19.59 -17.78 5.27
N GLU A 25 18.95 -18.10 6.39
CA GLU A 25 19.51 -19.00 7.41
C GLU A 25 19.76 -20.42 6.87
N GLY A 26 18.87 -20.92 6.01
CA GLY A 26 19.05 -22.20 5.32
C GLY A 26 20.23 -22.21 4.35
N GLU A 27 20.43 -21.13 3.61
CA GLU A 27 21.58 -20.95 2.72
C GLU A 27 22.90 -20.86 3.48
N VAL A 28 22.94 -20.12 4.60
CA VAL A 28 24.12 -20.03 5.47
C VAL A 28 24.48 -21.41 6.05
N LYS A 29 23.48 -22.20 6.47
CA LYS A 29 23.71 -23.57 6.96
C LYS A 29 24.23 -24.52 5.86
N ARG A 30 23.72 -24.40 4.63
CA ARG A 30 24.25 -25.17 3.48
C ARG A 30 25.68 -24.73 3.11
N ALA A 31 25.97 -23.43 3.13
CA ALA A 31 27.31 -22.92 2.88
C ALA A 31 28.31 -23.38 3.97
N ALA A 32 27.90 -23.38 5.24
CA ALA A 32 28.72 -23.87 6.34
C ALA A 32 29.01 -25.37 6.23
N THR A 33 28.01 -26.20 5.88
CA THR A 33 28.21 -27.64 5.68
C THR A 33 29.09 -27.95 4.47
N LEU A 34 28.96 -27.20 3.37
CA LEU A 34 29.87 -27.31 2.22
C LEU A 34 31.30 -26.90 2.59
N LYS A 35 31.47 -25.83 3.38
CA LYS A 35 32.79 -25.39 3.86
C LYS A 35 33.44 -26.43 4.77
N MET A 36 32.70 -26.98 5.73
CA MET A 36 33.17 -28.08 6.59
C MET A 36 33.54 -29.34 5.79
N SER A 37 32.76 -29.67 4.75
CA SER A 37 33.05 -30.79 3.85
C SER A 37 34.30 -30.54 3.00
N ALA A 38 34.54 -29.30 2.58
CA ALA A 38 35.75 -28.91 1.86
C ALA A 38 36.99 -28.95 2.76
N GLU A 39 36.88 -28.45 4.00
CA GLU A 39 37.95 -28.51 5.01
C GLU A 39 38.26 -29.96 5.41
N ALA A 40 37.25 -30.81 5.58
CA ALA A 40 37.45 -32.23 5.86
C ALA A 40 38.15 -32.97 4.69
N ARG A 41 37.84 -32.59 3.44
CA ARG A 41 38.56 -33.10 2.25
C ARG A 41 40.01 -32.62 2.21
N LEU A 42 40.26 -31.36 2.58
CA LEU A 42 41.62 -30.81 2.66
C LEU A 42 42.44 -31.51 3.74
N LEU A 43 41.87 -31.73 4.92
CA LEU A 43 42.53 -32.46 6.01
C LEU A 43 42.82 -33.91 5.63
N ARG A 44 41.88 -34.60 4.96
CA ARG A 44 42.10 -35.95 4.45
C ARG A 44 43.22 -35.99 3.39
N HIS A 45 43.27 -34.99 2.50
CA HIS A 45 44.35 -34.87 1.53
C HIS A 45 45.70 -34.63 2.21
N GLN A 46 45.73 -33.76 3.22
CA GLN A 46 46.95 -33.46 3.98
C GLN A 46 47.43 -34.67 4.80
N GLU A 47 46.52 -35.45 5.39
CA GLU A 47 46.87 -36.70 6.07
C GLU A 47 47.42 -37.75 5.11
N LEU A 48 46.83 -37.88 3.91
CA LEU A 48 47.34 -38.76 2.85
C LEU A 48 48.72 -38.32 2.36
N GLU A 49 48.97 -37.01 2.23
CA GLU A 49 50.30 -36.47 1.94
C GLU A 49 51.28 -36.78 3.07
N ARG A 50 50.85 -36.66 4.33
CA ARG A 50 51.67 -37.00 5.50
C ARG A 50 52.02 -38.49 5.52
N GLN A 51 51.08 -39.36 5.17
CA GLN A 51 51.31 -40.80 5.01
C GLN A 51 52.27 -41.09 3.87
N ARG A 52 52.09 -40.48 2.68
CA ARG A 52 53.05 -40.62 1.58
C ARG A 52 54.44 -40.15 1.96
N LYS A 53 54.54 -39.05 2.72
CA LYS A 53 55.82 -38.53 3.19
C LYS A 53 56.46 -39.44 4.24
N GLN A 54 55.66 -40.06 5.12
CA GLN A 54 56.14 -41.09 6.04
C GLN A 54 56.60 -42.36 5.30
N GLU A 55 55.86 -42.80 4.28
CA GLU A 55 56.25 -43.92 3.42
C GLU A 55 57.52 -43.59 2.61
N GLU A 56 57.69 -42.34 2.16
CA GLU A 56 58.89 -41.86 1.47
C GLU A 56 60.10 -41.70 2.41
N ASP A 57 59.88 -41.26 3.65
CA ASP A 57 60.87 -41.20 4.73
C ASP A 57 61.27 -42.62 5.22
N GLU A 58 60.35 -43.59 5.19
CA GLU A 58 60.58 -45.02 5.49
C GLU A 58 61.27 -45.74 4.31
N LEU A 59 61.12 -45.24 3.08
CA LEU A 59 61.81 -45.73 1.88
C LEU A 59 63.22 -45.12 1.71
N THR A 60 63.54 -44.01 2.39
CA THR A 60 64.81 -43.28 2.22
C THR A 60 65.93 -43.72 3.17
N ASP A 61 65.72 -44.74 4.01
CA ASP A 61 66.81 -45.41 4.74
C ASP A 61 67.59 -46.43 3.88
N ASP A 62 67.14 -46.70 2.64
CA ASP A 62 67.91 -47.44 1.62
C ASP A 62 68.24 -46.53 0.41
N SER A 63 69.36 -45.81 0.57
CA SER A 63 70.24 -45.20 -0.44
C SER A 63 69.77 -44.96 -1.90
N CYS A 64 69.55 -43.69 -2.20
CA CYS A 64 70.14 -42.82 -3.25
C CYS A 64 70.33 -43.24 -4.74
N HIS A 65 69.97 -42.24 -5.58
CA HIS A 65 70.49 -41.83 -6.91
C HIS A 65 69.83 -42.37 -8.20
N ALA A 66 69.01 -41.53 -8.86
CA ALA A 66 69.44 -40.81 -10.09
C ALA A 66 68.39 -39.82 -10.63
N ARG A 67 68.89 -38.59 -10.81
CA ARG A 67 68.56 -37.48 -11.73
C ARG A 67 67.29 -37.47 -12.60
N ALA A 68 66.64 -36.31 -12.52
CA ALA A 68 65.67 -35.74 -13.43
C ALA A 68 66.15 -35.60 -14.90
N HIS A 69 65.23 -35.79 -15.84
CA HIS A 69 65.15 -34.97 -17.05
C HIS A 69 63.73 -34.86 -17.59
N ASN A 70 63.34 -33.62 -17.87
CA ASN A 70 62.07 -33.15 -18.42
C ASN A 70 62.06 -33.28 -19.95
N GLY A 71 60.87 -33.43 -20.55
CA GLY A 71 60.54 -32.80 -21.83
C GLY A 71 60.39 -33.69 -23.07
N SER A 72 59.13 -33.99 -23.39
CA SER A 72 58.48 -33.77 -24.70
C SER A 72 59.21 -34.17 -26.00
N GLN A 73 58.67 -35.17 -26.70
CA GLN A 73 58.05 -34.99 -28.03
C GLN A 73 57.54 -36.32 -28.62
N THR A 74 56.33 -36.25 -29.15
CA THR A 74 55.69 -37.21 -30.07
C THR A 74 56.57 -37.49 -31.30
N PRO A 75 56.50 -38.68 -31.91
CA PRO A 75 55.67 -38.76 -33.12
C PRO A 75 54.92 -40.09 -33.33
N SER A 76 53.65 -39.94 -33.70
CA SER A 76 52.96 -40.59 -34.83
C SER A 76 53.44 -42.00 -35.24
N SER A 77 52.69 -43.00 -34.80
CA SER A 77 52.64 -44.33 -35.41
C SER A 77 52.00 -44.25 -36.79
N ARG A 78 52.81 -44.38 -37.85
CA ARG A 78 52.35 -44.82 -39.17
C ARG A 78 52.66 -46.30 -39.31
N TYR A 79 51.58 -47.06 -39.40
CA TYR A 79 51.46 -48.38 -39.98
C TYR A 79 52.48 -48.64 -41.11
N SER A 80 53.29 -49.69 -40.98
CA SER A 80 53.90 -50.36 -42.14
C SER A 80 54.18 -51.81 -41.79
N SER A 81 53.24 -52.65 -42.19
CA SER A 81 53.36 -54.10 -42.28
C SER A 81 54.55 -54.49 -43.15
N ARG A 82 55.51 -55.22 -42.59
CA ARG A 82 56.31 -56.19 -43.33
C ARG A 82 56.49 -57.45 -42.49
N HIS A 83 55.79 -58.48 -42.94
CA HIS A 83 56.06 -59.89 -42.74
C HIS A 83 57.50 -60.20 -42.33
N SER A 84 57.64 -60.91 -41.22
CA SER A 84 58.72 -61.86 -41.01
C SER A 84 58.06 -63.18 -40.61
N SER A 85 57.79 -63.98 -41.62
CA SER A 85 57.59 -65.42 -41.51
C SER A 85 58.91 -66.06 -41.04
N ILE A 86 58.94 -66.53 -39.81
CA ILE A 86 59.83 -67.62 -39.42
C ILE A 86 58.92 -68.82 -39.17
N GLU A 87 58.79 -69.63 -40.22
CA GLU A 87 58.52 -71.04 -40.04
C GLU A 87 59.66 -71.63 -39.19
N PRO A 88 59.38 -72.51 -38.21
CA PRO A 88 60.42 -73.30 -37.59
C PRO A 88 60.85 -74.37 -38.59
N SER A 89 61.89 -74.10 -39.35
CA SER A 89 62.61 -75.13 -40.09
C SER A 89 63.18 -76.12 -39.07
N TYR A 90 62.73 -77.37 -39.14
CA TYR A 90 63.28 -78.52 -38.44
C TYR A 90 64.70 -78.81 -38.97
N ALA A 91 65.67 -77.98 -38.63
CA ALA A 91 67.07 -78.33 -38.79
C ALA A 91 67.43 -79.27 -37.64
N THR A 92 67.51 -80.57 -37.95
CA THR A 92 68.06 -81.63 -37.12
C THR A 92 69.36 -81.18 -36.46
N SER A 93 69.26 -80.76 -35.20
CA SER A 93 70.44 -80.51 -34.37
C SER A 93 71.06 -81.87 -34.08
N THR A 94 72.21 -82.14 -34.69
CA THR A 94 73.16 -83.10 -34.13
C THR A 94 73.46 -82.61 -32.72
N TYR A 95 72.84 -83.22 -31.70
CA TYR A 95 73.12 -82.91 -30.31
C TYR A 95 74.61 -83.07 -30.07
N SER A 96 75.33 -81.95 -30.02
CA SER A 96 76.55 -81.84 -29.28
C SER A 96 76.15 -82.07 -27.82
N ASN A 97 76.21 -83.33 -27.37
CA ASN A 97 75.93 -83.74 -26.00
C ASN A 97 77.09 -83.32 -25.07
N ASP A 98 77.66 -82.13 -25.29
CA ASP A 98 78.59 -81.55 -24.35
C ASP A 98 77.77 -80.95 -23.19
N PRO A 99 77.85 -81.53 -21.98
CA PRO A 99 77.09 -81.06 -20.82
C PRO A 99 77.36 -79.58 -20.50
N ARG A 100 78.51 -79.03 -20.93
CA ARG A 100 78.86 -77.62 -20.72
C ARG A 100 78.06 -76.69 -21.63
N GLU A 101 77.85 -77.08 -22.89
CA GLU A 101 77.10 -76.30 -23.87
C GLU A 101 75.60 -76.32 -23.55
N LEU A 102 75.06 -77.48 -23.17
CA LEU A 102 73.67 -77.61 -22.73
C LEU A 102 73.39 -76.79 -21.46
N LYS A 103 74.32 -76.76 -20.51
CA LYS A 103 74.22 -75.90 -19.31
C LYS A 103 74.27 -74.42 -19.65
N ARG A 104 75.09 -74.01 -20.62
CA ARG A 104 75.13 -72.62 -21.10
C ARG A 104 73.83 -72.24 -21.80
N LEU A 105 73.27 -73.12 -22.64
CA LEU A 105 71.98 -72.90 -23.31
C LEU A 105 70.83 -72.83 -22.32
N LEU A 106 70.81 -73.70 -21.31
CA LEU A 106 69.85 -73.67 -20.21
C LEU A 106 69.93 -72.34 -19.46
N MET A 107 71.13 -71.91 -19.08
CA MET A 107 71.34 -70.63 -18.39
C MET A 107 70.89 -69.43 -19.23
N GLN A 108 71.14 -69.44 -20.54
CA GLN A 108 70.66 -68.40 -21.46
C GLN A 108 69.13 -68.40 -21.61
N LEU A 109 68.51 -69.58 -21.63
CA LEU A 109 67.06 -69.71 -21.70
C LEU A 109 66.41 -69.25 -20.39
N GLU A 110 67.01 -69.58 -19.25
CA GLU A 110 66.60 -69.12 -17.92
C GLU A 110 66.72 -67.61 -17.77
N GLU A 111 67.80 -67.00 -18.28
CA GLU A 111 68.01 -65.56 -18.28
C GLU A 111 66.96 -64.85 -19.16
N LYS A 112 66.74 -65.32 -20.40
CA LYS A 112 65.68 -64.81 -21.29
C LYS A 112 64.29 -64.97 -20.69
N TYR A 113 64.03 -66.09 -20.00
CA TYR A 113 62.76 -66.30 -19.32
C TYR A 113 62.56 -65.27 -18.19
N ARG A 114 63.62 -64.98 -17.43
CA ARG A 114 63.59 -63.94 -16.39
C ARG A 114 63.36 -62.54 -16.99
N GLU A 115 64.01 -62.22 -18.10
CA GLU A 115 63.79 -60.96 -18.84
C GLU A 115 62.34 -60.83 -19.31
N VAL A 116 61.77 -61.89 -19.90
CA VAL A 116 60.37 -61.91 -20.35
C VAL A 116 59.41 -61.75 -19.17
N LEU A 117 59.68 -62.36 -18.02
CA LEU A 117 58.86 -62.18 -16.82
C LEU A 117 58.88 -60.74 -16.30
N VAL A 118 60.05 -60.08 -16.30
CA VAL A 118 60.17 -58.67 -15.91
C VAL A 118 59.41 -57.77 -16.88
N ILE A 119 59.57 -57.98 -18.20
CA ILE A 119 58.84 -57.23 -19.22
C ILE A 119 57.33 -57.48 -19.10
N ASN A 120 56.90 -58.72 -18.87
CA ASN A 120 55.49 -59.05 -18.71
C ASN A 120 54.88 -58.36 -17.48
N ALA A 121 55.59 -58.36 -16.35
CA ALA A 121 55.17 -57.63 -15.16
C ALA A 121 55.08 -56.11 -15.42
N GLN A 122 56.04 -55.54 -16.16
CA GLN A 122 55.99 -54.13 -16.57
C GLN A 122 54.78 -53.84 -17.47
N LEU A 123 54.51 -54.69 -18.46
CA LEU A 123 53.35 -54.57 -19.34
C LEU A 123 52.03 -54.67 -18.58
N ASP A 124 51.96 -55.53 -17.56
CA ASP A 124 50.77 -55.63 -16.70
C ASP A 124 50.55 -54.35 -15.88
N CYS A 125 51.63 -53.75 -15.34
CA CYS A 125 51.57 -52.44 -14.66
C CYS A 125 51.11 -51.33 -15.61
N GLU A 126 51.68 -51.26 -16.82
CA GLU A 126 51.30 -50.26 -17.84
C GLU A 126 49.85 -50.45 -18.31
N LYS A 127 49.42 -51.70 -18.54
CA LYS A 127 48.03 -52.03 -18.86
C LYS A 127 47.08 -51.58 -17.76
N GLN A 128 47.42 -51.85 -16.50
CA GLN A 128 46.58 -51.44 -15.37
C GLN A 128 46.51 -49.92 -15.25
N PHE A 129 47.63 -49.21 -15.43
CA PHE A 129 47.67 -47.75 -15.46
C PHE A 129 46.82 -47.17 -16.59
N LEU A 130 46.95 -47.69 -17.81
CA LEU A 130 46.16 -47.25 -18.97
C LEU A 130 44.67 -47.54 -18.76
N THR A 131 44.32 -48.67 -18.15
CA THR A 131 42.93 -49.02 -17.83
C THR A 131 42.30 -47.96 -16.90
N TYR A 132 42.99 -47.61 -15.80
CA TYR A 132 42.53 -46.56 -14.90
C TYR A 132 42.46 -45.18 -15.58
N SER A 133 43.43 -44.87 -16.44
CA SER A 133 43.44 -43.60 -17.18
C SER A 133 42.24 -43.50 -18.13
N VAL A 134 41.91 -44.58 -18.83
CA VAL A 134 40.74 -44.65 -19.71
C VAL A 134 39.45 -44.47 -18.93
N ASP A 135 39.30 -45.12 -17.78
CA ASP A 135 38.07 -45.02 -16.98
C ASP A 135 37.90 -43.60 -16.41
N LEU A 136 38.97 -42.97 -15.91
CA LEU A 136 38.92 -41.57 -15.49
C LEU A 136 38.55 -40.61 -16.65
N LEU A 137 39.03 -40.88 -17.86
CA LEU A 137 38.69 -40.07 -19.04
C LEU A 137 37.24 -40.28 -19.48
N LYS A 138 36.66 -41.48 -19.30
CA LYS A 138 35.24 -41.73 -19.56
C LYS A 138 34.36 -40.95 -18.58
N ASP A 139 34.67 -40.98 -17.29
CA ASP A 139 33.93 -40.23 -16.27
C ASP A 139 33.94 -38.73 -16.59
N LYS A 140 35.12 -38.18 -16.95
CA LYS A 140 35.23 -36.77 -17.37
C LYS A 140 34.45 -36.47 -18.66
N LEU A 141 34.41 -37.41 -19.61
CA LEU A 141 33.64 -37.24 -20.84
C LEU A 141 32.15 -37.24 -20.54
N GLU A 142 31.68 -38.09 -19.62
CA GLU A 142 30.30 -38.13 -19.15
C GLU A 142 29.91 -36.81 -18.49
N ASP A 143 30.70 -36.33 -17.52
CA ASP A 143 30.49 -35.04 -16.85
C ASP A 143 30.36 -33.86 -17.84
N VAL A 144 31.27 -33.79 -18.83
CA VAL A 144 31.24 -32.74 -19.86
C VAL A 144 30.02 -32.90 -20.77
N THR A 145 29.62 -34.14 -21.08
CA THR A 145 28.45 -34.43 -21.91
C THR A 145 27.16 -34.00 -21.20
N GLU A 146 27.00 -34.34 -19.92
CA GLU A 146 25.86 -33.92 -19.11
C GLU A 146 25.80 -32.39 -18.96
N SER A 147 26.93 -31.75 -18.68
CA SER A 147 27.04 -30.29 -18.60
C SER A 147 26.66 -29.62 -19.92
N ASN A 148 27.07 -30.19 -21.07
CA ASN A 148 26.69 -29.67 -22.38
C ASN A 148 25.18 -29.80 -22.63
N GLN A 149 24.59 -30.96 -22.32
CA GLN A 149 23.14 -31.18 -22.45
C GLN A 149 22.33 -30.20 -21.57
N TYR A 150 22.77 -29.97 -20.33
CA TYR A 150 22.17 -28.98 -19.43
C TYR A 150 22.24 -27.56 -20.03
N ASN A 151 23.42 -27.16 -20.52
CA ASN A 151 23.59 -25.85 -21.15
C ASN A 151 22.71 -25.69 -22.39
N GLN A 152 22.59 -26.71 -23.25
CA GLN A 152 21.69 -26.68 -24.40
C GLN A 152 20.23 -26.48 -24.00
N LYS A 153 19.77 -27.16 -22.93
CA LYS A 153 18.42 -26.99 -22.40
C LYS A 153 18.19 -25.57 -21.89
N CYS A 154 19.13 -25.01 -21.11
CA CYS A 154 19.08 -23.62 -20.66
C CYS A 154 19.02 -22.62 -21.81
N VAL A 155 19.80 -22.83 -22.88
CA VAL A 155 19.77 -21.99 -24.08
C VAL A 155 18.41 -22.07 -24.78
N ALA A 156 17.82 -23.26 -24.87
CA ALA A 156 16.48 -23.43 -25.45
C ALA A 156 15.40 -22.71 -24.64
N ASP A 157 15.46 -22.80 -23.31
CA ASP A 157 14.52 -22.10 -22.42
C ASP A 157 14.68 -20.58 -22.50
N LYS A 158 15.92 -20.08 -22.52
CA LYS A 158 16.20 -18.64 -22.73
C LYS A 158 15.73 -18.15 -24.10
N LYS A 159 15.83 -18.96 -25.15
CA LYS A 159 15.33 -18.62 -26.49
C LYS A 159 13.81 -18.52 -26.51
N LYS A 160 13.09 -19.39 -25.78
CA LYS A 160 11.62 -19.31 -25.63
C LYS A 160 11.22 -18.04 -24.87
N GLU A 161 11.88 -17.75 -23.75
CA GLU A 161 11.65 -16.53 -22.98
C GLU A 161 11.88 -15.26 -23.80
N LEU A 162 12.97 -15.23 -24.57
CA LEU A 162 13.26 -14.12 -25.48
C LEU A 162 12.20 -13.96 -26.57
N ALA A 163 11.67 -15.06 -27.11
CA ALA A 163 10.58 -15.01 -28.09
C ALA A 163 9.28 -14.46 -27.46
N TYR A 164 8.96 -14.85 -26.22
CA TYR A 164 7.83 -14.32 -25.47
C TYR A 164 7.98 -12.80 -25.23
N GLN A 165 9.14 -12.36 -24.77
CA GLN A 165 9.44 -10.94 -24.54
C GLN A 165 9.34 -10.13 -25.84
N ARG A 166 9.84 -10.65 -26.97
CA ARG A 166 9.68 -10.00 -28.28
C ARG A 166 8.22 -9.81 -28.66
N MET A 167 7.39 -10.84 -28.45
CA MET A 167 5.95 -10.75 -28.71
C MET A 167 5.28 -9.70 -27.82
N GLN A 168 5.66 -9.61 -26.54
CA GLN A 168 5.13 -8.60 -25.63
C GLN A 168 5.55 -7.17 -26.04
N VAL A 169 6.80 -6.98 -26.46
CA VAL A 169 7.28 -5.69 -26.96
C VAL A 169 6.52 -5.28 -28.23
N LEU A 170 6.26 -6.20 -29.15
CA LEU A 170 5.47 -5.93 -30.35
C LEU A 170 4.04 -5.47 -29.99
N GLU A 171 3.39 -6.16 -29.05
CA GLU A 171 2.06 -5.79 -28.57
C GLU A 171 2.03 -4.40 -27.91
N LEU A 172 2.99 -4.12 -27.02
CA LEU A 172 3.09 -2.81 -26.37
C LEU A 172 3.39 -1.68 -27.37
N ASN A 173 4.21 -1.95 -28.39
CA ASN A 173 4.47 -0.98 -29.46
C ASN A 173 3.20 -0.69 -30.27
N HIS A 174 2.40 -1.72 -30.58
CA HIS A 174 1.12 -1.51 -31.26
C HIS A 174 0.16 -0.66 -30.41
N GLN A 175 0.05 -0.95 -29.11
CA GLN A 175 -0.77 -0.15 -28.20
C GLN A 175 -0.30 1.30 -28.10
N LEU A 176 1.02 1.51 -28.07
CA LEU A 176 1.61 2.85 -28.08
C LEU A 176 1.28 3.59 -29.38
N GLU A 177 1.40 2.93 -30.53
CA GLU A 177 1.08 3.51 -31.84
C GLU A 177 -0.40 3.92 -31.92
N VAL A 178 -1.31 3.05 -31.45
CA VAL A 178 -2.75 3.37 -31.38
C VAL A 178 -3.00 4.57 -30.46
N ALA A 179 -2.37 4.61 -29.29
CA ALA A 179 -2.52 5.73 -28.35
C ALA A 179 -1.98 7.05 -28.94
N GLN A 180 -0.83 7.00 -29.63
CA GLN A 180 -0.26 8.14 -30.34
C GLN A 180 -1.19 8.62 -31.45
N HIS A 181 -1.77 7.72 -32.23
CA HIS A 181 -2.74 8.08 -33.26
C HIS A 181 -3.99 8.73 -32.67
N GLN A 182 -4.51 8.22 -31.55
CA GLN A 182 -5.63 8.82 -30.83
C GLN A 182 -5.29 10.22 -30.28
N ILE A 183 -4.07 10.43 -29.77
CA ILE A 183 -3.59 11.76 -29.36
C ILE A 183 -3.55 12.70 -30.57
N ALA A 184 -2.98 12.26 -31.69
CA ALA A 184 -2.87 13.06 -32.90
C ALA A 184 -4.24 13.50 -33.43
N ILE A 185 -5.22 12.60 -33.48
CA ILE A 185 -6.60 12.93 -33.87
C ILE A 185 -7.21 13.95 -32.89
N ARG A 186 -7.01 13.80 -31.58
CA ARG A 186 -7.53 14.76 -30.60
C ARG A 186 -6.89 16.14 -30.78
N ASP A 187 -5.58 16.20 -31.01
CA ASP A 187 -4.85 17.45 -31.21
C ASP A 187 -5.28 18.13 -32.51
N GLU A 188 -5.46 17.36 -33.60
CA GLU A 188 -6.02 17.85 -34.86
C GLU A 188 -7.40 18.46 -34.64
N LEU A 189 -8.32 17.76 -33.97
CA LEU A 189 -9.65 18.29 -33.65
C LEU A 189 -9.60 19.56 -32.79
N ILE A 190 -8.69 19.63 -31.81
CA ILE A 190 -8.49 20.85 -31.00
C ILE A 190 -8.07 22.01 -31.92
N THR A 191 -7.12 21.77 -32.84
CA THR A 191 -6.64 22.80 -33.76
C THR A 191 -7.68 23.23 -34.80
N GLU A 192 -8.43 22.30 -35.40
CA GLU A 192 -9.50 22.56 -36.37
C GLU A 192 -10.62 23.40 -35.77
N ARG A 193 -10.97 23.12 -34.50
CA ARG A 193 -11.99 23.89 -33.76
C ARG A 193 -11.48 25.23 -33.24
N GLY A 194 -10.22 25.58 -33.54
CA GLY A 194 -9.62 26.85 -33.10
C GLY A 194 -9.46 26.93 -31.58
N LEU A 195 -9.26 25.78 -30.92
CA LEU A 195 -9.00 25.68 -29.49
C LEU A 195 -7.49 25.56 -29.24
N VAL A 196 -7.05 25.91 -28.03
CA VAL A 196 -5.66 25.83 -27.58
C VAL A 196 -5.64 25.30 -26.15
N LEU A 197 -4.67 24.44 -25.84
CA LEU A 197 -4.37 24.03 -24.48
C LEU A 197 -3.56 25.12 -23.78
N VAL A 198 -4.09 25.62 -22.66
CA VAL A 198 -3.44 26.63 -21.84
C VAL A 198 -3.14 26.00 -20.48
N ASN A 199 -1.94 26.25 -19.96
CA ASN A 199 -1.55 25.83 -18.62
C ASN A 199 -2.41 26.55 -17.56
N ALA A 200 -2.49 25.97 -16.36
CA ALA A 200 -3.15 26.60 -15.22
C ALA A 200 -2.65 28.04 -14.93
N ASP A 201 -1.39 28.33 -15.27
CA ASP A 201 -0.78 29.66 -15.12
C ASP A 201 -1.13 30.66 -16.25
N GLY A 202 -2.00 30.26 -17.18
CA GLY A 202 -2.41 31.09 -18.31
C GLY A 202 -1.34 31.27 -19.39
N SER A 203 -0.19 30.61 -19.27
CA SER A 203 0.82 30.57 -20.32
C SER A 203 0.41 29.59 -21.40
N GLN A 204 0.54 30.01 -22.66
CA GLN A 204 0.48 29.05 -23.76
C GLN A 204 1.74 28.21 -23.69
N SER A 205 1.59 26.91 -23.47
CA SER A 205 2.59 25.96 -23.92
C SER A 205 2.69 26.15 -25.43
N VAL A 206 3.73 26.84 -25.88
CA VAL A 206 4.11 26.89 -27.28
C VAL A 206 4.31 25.43 -27.66
N GLY A 207 3.35 24.89 -28.41
CA GLY A 207 3.52 23.64 -29.12
C GLY A 207 4.73 23.81 -30.03
N VAL A 208 5.90 23.39 -29.54
CA VAL A 208 7.03 23.08 -30.40
C VAL A 208 6.66 21.77 -31.09
N ALA A 209 5.84 21.90 -32.13
CA ALA A 209 5.97 21.04 -33.28
C ALA A 209 7.41 21.21 -33.78
N ASN A 210 8.28 20.28 -33.43
CA ASN A 210 9.38 19.77 -34.25
C ASN A 210 10.04 18.63 -33.49
N GLY A 211 10.06 17.46 -34.12
CA GLY A 211 10.80 16.31 -33.64
C GLY A 211 12.29 16.63 -33.53
N ASP A 212 12.80 16.62 -32.31
CA ASP A 212 14.20 16.27 -32.05
C ASP A 212 14.26 15.65 -30.64
N THR A 213 14.05 14.34 -30.60
CA THR A 213 14.30 13.53 -29.41
C THR A 213 15.82 13.33 -29.28
N SER A 214 16.52 14.40 -28.94
CA SER A 214 17.94 14.37 -28.60
C SER A 214 18.17 15.11 -27.28
N ARG A 215 17.47 14.69 -26.21
CA ARG A 215 17.96 14.87 -24.84
C ARG A 215 18.50 13.52 -24.39
N PRO A 216 19.82 13.39 -24.13
CA PRO A 216 20.42 12.11 -23.83
C PRO A 216 19.91 11.66 -22.46
N LEU A 217 19.18 10.55 -22.45
CA LEU A 217 18.95 9.79 -21.23
C LEU A 217 20.31 9.40 -20.64
N LEU A 218 20.44 9.62 -19.34
CA LEU A 218 21.62 9.42 -18.53
C LEU A 218 22.39 8.15 -18.95
N ASN A 219 23.64 8.38 -19.38
CA ASN A 219 24.66 7.37 -19.56
C ASN A 219 25.01 6.79 -18.18
N GLY A 220 24.41 5.67 -17.82
CA GLY A 220 24.89 4.83 -16.73
C GLY A 220 26.04 3.97 -17.21
N THR A 221 27.28 4.32 -16.81
CA THR A 221 28.32 3.38 -16.35
C THR A 221 29.63 4.10 -16.08
N ASN A 222 30.30 3.65 -15.02
CA ASN A 222 31.70 3.87 -14.62
C ASN A 222 31.94 5.02 -13.63
N ASN A 223 31.86 4.69 -12.34
CA ASN A 223 33.01 4.89 -11.45
C ASN A 223 32.95 3.93 -10.26
N THR A 224 34.02 3.15 -10.15
CA THR A 224 34.41 2.31 -9.02
C THR A 224 34.77 3.17 -7.81
N THR A 225 34.16 2.91 -6.65
CA THR A 225 34.88 2.77 -5.37
C THR A 225 33.97 2.24 -4.26
N ASP A 226 34.56 1.37 -3.45
CA ASP A 226 34.13 0.90 -2.13
C ASP A 226 33.51 2.00 -1.24
N HIS A 227 32.38 1.72 -0.57
CA HIS A 227 32.30 1.72 0.90
C HIS A 227 30.92 1.28 1.42
N LEU A 228 30.94 0.75 2.64
CA LEU A 228 29.88 0.10 3.41
C LEU A 228 28.58 0.91 3.52
N GLY A 229 27.44 0.26 3.24
CA GLY A 229 26.10 0.77 3.51
C GLY A 229 25.60 0.39 4.90
N ASN A 230 25.57 1.37 5.81
CA ASN A 230 24.65 1.39 6.94
C ASN A 230 24.25 2.84 7.24
N VAL A 231 23.21 3.33 6.58
CA VAL A 231 22.43 4.50 7.03
C VAL A 231 20.97 4.24 6.67
N THR A 232 20.18 4.03 7.71
CA THR A 232 18.73 4.24 7.71
C THR A 232 18.47 5.73 7.51
N ASP A 233 17.77 6.10 6.44
CA ASP A 233 17.13 7.41 6.41
C ASP A 233 15.77 7.38 5.72
N ALA A 234 14.85 8.11 6.33
CA ALA A 234 13.44 8.10 6.05
C ALA A 234 13.12 8.71 4.67
N VAL A 235 12.63 7.88 3.75
CA VAL A 235 11.97 8.39 2.55
C VAL A 235 10.51 8.72 2.92
N GLN A 236 10.26 9.98 3.21
CA GLN A 236 8.93 10.57 3.05
C GLN A 236 8.52 10.49 1.57
N PRO A 237 7.26 10.14 1.25
CA PRO A 237 6.75 10.29 -0.10
C PRO A 237 6.46 11.76 -0.36
N SER A 238 7.30 12.43 -1.15
CA SER A 238 6.97 13.71 -1.78
C SER A 238 5.91 13.49 -2.86
N THR A 239 4.64 13.44 -2.44
CA THR A 239 3.51 13.64 -3.34
C THR A 239 3.45 15.11 -3.73
N SER A 240 4.25 15.50 -4.73
CA SER A 240 4.03 16.73 -5.49
C SER A 240 4.28 16.46 -6.96
N ALA A 241 3.54 15.49 -7.50
CA ALA A 241 3.15 15.58 -8.90
C ALA A 241 2.19 16.76 -8.98
N THR A 242 2.71 17.96 -9.25
CA THR A 242 1.94 19.05 -9.80
C THR A 242 1.36 18.53 -11.10
N THR A 243 0.12 18.04 -11.03
CA THR A 243 -0.70 17.81 -12.20
C THR A 243 -0.87 19.19 -12.82
N SER A 244 -0.02 19.49 -13.80
CA SER A 244 -0.17 20.68 -14.62
C SER A 244 -1.56 20.57 -15.26
N SER A 245 -2.51 21.31 -14.68
CA SER A 245 -3.91 21.28 -15.10
C SER A 245 -4.00 22.11 -16.36
N TYR A 246 -4.29 21.48 -17.49
CA TYR A 246 -4.48 22.15 -18.76
C TYR A 246 -5.97 22.45 -18.96
N ALA A 247 -6.29 23.67 -19.37
CA ALA A 247 -7.62 24.08 -19.80
C ALA A 247 -7.67 24.23 -21.32
N ILE A 248 -8.79 23.81 -21.93
CA ILE A 248 -9.04 24.00 -23.36
C ILE A 248 -9.83 25.30 -23.53
N LEU A 249 -9.25 26.26 -24.25
CA LEU A 249 -9.85 27.59 -24.48
C LEU A 249 -9.87 27.88 -25.99
N SER A 250 -10.78 28.74 -26.44
CA SER A 250 -10.70 29.26 -27.82
C SER A 250 -9.46 30.13 -27.97
N LYS A 251 -8.88 30.17 -29.18
CA LYS A 251 -7.73 31.05 -29.52
C LYS A 251 -7.98 32.50 -29.08
N SER A 252 -9.16 33.03 -29.40
CA SER A 252 -9.56 34.39 -29.01
C SER A 252 -9.62 34.59 -27.50
N ASN A 253 -10.17 33.64 -26.74
CA ASN A 253 -10.25 33.75 -25.28
C ASN A 253 -8.86 33.62 -24.64
N ALA A 254 -8.02 32.72 -25.16
CA ALA A 254 -6.65 32.56 -24.69
C ALA A 254 -5.80 33.83 -24.93
N GLU A 255 -6.01 34.52 -26.06
CA GLU A 255 -5.37 35.82 -26.33
C GLU A 255 -5.91 36.94 -25.43
N ALA A 256 -7.22 37.02 -25.23
CA ALA A 256 -7.81 37.99 -24.31
C ALA A 256 -7.29 37.82 -22.87
N LEU A 257 -7.12 36.57 -22.41
CA LEU A 257 -6.52 36.25 -21.11
C LEU A 257 -5.03 36.62 -21.00
N LYS A 258 -4.31 36.86 -22.10
CA LYS A 258 -2.91 37.36 -22.02
C LYS A 258 -2.85 38.82 -21.60
N LEU A 259 -3.89 39.60 -21.89
CA LEU A 259 -3.94 41.04 -21.59
C LEU A 259 -4.31 41.33 -20.13
N ILE A 260 -4.90 40.35 -19.45
CA ILE A 260 -5.37 40.48 -18.07
C ILE A 260 -4.27 40.04 -17.11
N SER A 261 -4.03 40.85 -16.09
CA SER A 261 -3.09 40.53 -15.02
C SER A 261 -3.65 39.43 -14.12
N GLY A 262 -2.86 38.40 -13.88
CA GLY A 262 -3.20 37.26 -13.03
C GLY A 262 -2.23 36.11 -13.24
N SER A 263 -1.92 35.38 -12.18
CA SER A 263 -0.98 34.24 -12.21
C SER A 263 -1.61 32.95 -12.70
N ASP A 264 -2.94 32.84 -12.62
CA ASP A 264 -3.72 31.68 -13.03
C ASP A 264 -5.00 32.12 -13.77
N ILE A 265 -5.62 31.19 -14.49
CA ILE A 265 -6.86 31.47 -15.24
C ILE A 265 -7.98 31.95 -14.29
N ASP A 266 -8.04 31.41 -13.08
CA ASP A 266 -9.07 31.74 -12.10
C ASP A 266 -8.90 33.17 -11.53
N SER A 267 -7.68 33.63 -11.24
CA SER A 267 -7.45 35.03 -10.84
C SER A 267 -7.78 36.00 -11.98
N LYS A 268 -7.44 35.65 -13.23
CA LYS A 268 -7.80 36.47 -14.40
C LYS A 268 -9.31 36.54 -14.62
N LEU A 269 -10.04 35.46 -14.34
CA LEU A 269 -11.51 35.47 -14.40
C LEU A 269 -12.10 36.31 -13.26
N ALA A 270 -11.52 36.23 -12.06
CA ALA A 270 -11.96 37.01 -10.90
C ALA A 270 -11.82 38.52 -11.16
N THR A 271 -10.70 38.97 -11.72
CA THR A 271 -10.49 40.39 -12.05
C THR A 271 -11.48 40.88 -13.10
N LEU A 272 -11.73 40.10 -14.17
CA LEU A 272 -12.76 40.41 -15.17
C LEU A 272 -14.16 40.52 -14.57
N LEU A 273 -14.51 39.62 -13.65
CA LEU A 273 -15.83 39.65 -12.99
C LEU A 273 -15.96 40.86 -12.07
N GLU A 274 -14.88 41.29 -11.42
CA GLU A 274 -14.84 42.50 -10.60
C GLU A 274 -15.00 43.77 -11.46
N GLU A 275 -14.27 43.88 -12.57
CA GLU A 275 -14.40 45.00 -13.52
C GLU A 275 -15.83 45.07 -14.09
N ARG A 276 -16.39 43.92 -14.49
CA ARG A 276 -17.78 43.84 -14.95
C ARG A 276 -18.77 44.29 -13.87
N ALA A 277 -18.51 43.98 -12.60
CA ALA A 277 -19.36 44.41 -11.49
C ALA A 277 -19.33 45.94 -11.32
N LYS A 278 -18.14 46.56 -11.40
CA LYS A 278 -17.95 48.03 -11.33
C LYS A 278 -18.66 48.74 -12.49
N ASP A 279 -18.52 48.23 -13.71
CA ASP A 279 -19.20 48.81 -14.88
C ASP A 279 -20.73 48.69 -14.77
N LYS A 280 -21.22 47.56 -14.25
CA LYS A 280 -22.65 47.36 -14.02
C LYS A 280 -23.19 48.34 -12.97
N GLU A 281 -22.47 48.56 -11.87
CA GLU A 281 -22.83 49.55 -10.86
C GLU A 281 -22.88 50.96 -11.47
N ARG A 282 -21.88 51.32 -12.30
CA ARG A 282 -21.85 52.61 -12.99
C ARG A 282 -23.05 52.81 -13.90
N ILE A 283 -23.46 51.76 -14.63
CA ILE A 283 -24.66 51.79 -15.47
C ILE A 283 -25.93 52.01 -14.64
N GLU A 284 -26.07 51.33 -13.50
CA GLU A 284 -27.25 51.48 -12.63
C GLU A 284 -27.33 52.89 -12.03
N VAL A 285 -26.20 53.46 -11.59
CA VAL A 285 -26.14 54.86 -11.14
C VAL A 285 -26.56 55.82 -12.25
N LEU A 286 -26.04 55.65 -13.47
CA LEU A 286 -26.41 56.49 -14.61
C LEU A 286 -27.90 56.36 -14.97
N LYS A 287 -28.49 55.17 -14.83
CA LYS A 287 -29.94 54.99 -15.01
C LYS A 287 -30.75 55.70 -13.94
N SER A 288 -30.32 55.68 -12.67
CA SER A 288 -30.97 56.43 -11.58
C SER A 288 -30.97 57.93 -11.87
N HIS A 289 -29.81 58.48 -12.25
CA HIS A 289 -29.68 59.90 -12.61
C HIS A 289 -30.62 60.28 -13.77
N LEU A 290 -30.76 59.40 -14.77
CA LEU A 290 -31.65 59.62 -15.90
C LEU A 290 -33.14 59.57 -15.48
N ALA A 291 -33.50 58.68 -14.56
CA ALA A 291 -34.85 58.60 -14.01
C ALA A 291 -35.21 59.84 -13.17
N GLU A 292 -34.30 60.28 -12.30
CA GLU A 292 -34.45 61.50 -11.50
C GLU A 292 -34.64 62.75 -12.38
N GLU A 293 -33.88 62.86 -13.47
CA GLU A 293 -34.01 63.98 -14.39
C GLU A 293 -35.35 63.98 -15.13
N ARG A 294 -35.86 62.80 -15.51
CA ARG A 294 -37.20 62.65 -16.10
C ARG A 294 -38.31 63.07 -15.14
N GLU A 295 -38.22 62.68 -13.87
CA GLU A 295 -39.18 63.08 -12.84
C GLU A 295 -39.14 64.59 -12.59
N ARG A 296 -37.94 65.19 -12.58
CA ARG A 296 -37.78 66.65 -12.49
C ARG A 296 -38.50 67.38 -13.61
N VAL A 297 -38.34 66.92 -14.85
CA VAL A 297 -39.01 67.50 -16.02
C VAL A 297 -40.53 67.38 -15.90
N GLU A 298 -41.04 66.23 -15.44
CA GLU A 298 -42.48 66.02 -15.22
C GLU A 298 -43.04 66.97 -14.14
N LEU A 299 -42.30 67.18 -13.04
CA LEU A 299 -42.72 68.09 -11.97
C LEU A 299 -42.76 69.55 -12.46
N VAL A 300 -41.78 69.97 -13.26
CA VAL A 300 -41.74 71.30 -13.88
C VAL A 300 -42.95 71.51 -14.79
N GLN A 301 -43.34 70.51 -15.58
CA GLN A 301 -44.55 70.56 -16.42
C GLN A 301 -45.83 70.70 -15.58
N LYS A 302 -45.94 69.95 -14.48
CA LYS A 302 -47.09 70.04 -13.55
C LYS A 302 -47.20 71.42 -12.89
N LEU A 303 -46.09 72.04 -12.52
CA LEU A 303 -46.09 73.40 -11.97
C LEU A 303 -46.47 74.46 -13.01
N ASP A 304 -46.01 74.31 -14.26
CA ASP A 304 -46.34 75.25 -15.34
C ASP A 304 -47.84 75.20 -15.73
N THR A 305 -48.47 74.02 -15.66
CA THR A 305 -49.93 73.87 -15.86
C THR A 305 -50.76 74.48 -14.72
N ARG A 306 -50.27 74.44 -13.48
CA ARG A 306 -50.94 75.07 -12.32
C ARG A 306 -50.80 76.59 -12.32
N ALA A 307 -49.71 77.13 -12.83
CA ALA A 307 -49.48 78.58 -12.92
C ALA A 307 -50.36 79.28 -13.97
N LYS A 308 -50.91 78.55 -14.95
CA LYS A 308 -51.62 79.11 -16.12
C LYS A 308 -53.15 79.22 -16.00
N GLY A 309 -53.70 79.34 -14.78
CA GLY A 309 -55.04 79.93 -14.58
C GLY A 309 -56.17 78.95 -14.23
N GLY A 310 -56.35 78.71 -12.93
CA GLY A 310 -57.59 78.15 -12.38
C GLY A 310 -58.46 79.27 -11.79
N ASP A 311 -59.73 79.30 -12.19
CA ASP A 311 -60.77 80.24 -11.74
C ASP A 311 -60.82 80.39 -10.20
N PRO A 312 -60.64 81.60 -9.61
CA PRO A 312 -60.48 81.79 -8.16
C PRO A 312 -61.69 81.31 -7.33
N GLU A 313 -62.89 81.31 -7.91
CA GLU A 313 -64.11 80.82 -7.25
C GLU A 313 -64.14 79.29 -7.15
N ASN A 314 -63.68 78.57 -8.17
CA ASN A 314 -63.53 77.10 -8.10
C ASN A 314 -62.48 76.70 -7.06
N LEU A 315 -61.40 77.49 -6.94
CA LEU A 315 -60.39 77.26 -5.90
C LEU A 315 -60.98 77.49 -4.50
N ARG A 316 -61.77 78.54 -4.30
CA ARG A 316 -62.43 78.84 -3.03
C ARG A 316 -63.44 77.74 -2.64
N HIS A 317 -64.22 77.24 -3.60
CA HIS A 317 -65.18 76.16 -3.38
C HIS A 317 -64.48 74.81 -3.11
N ALA A 318 -63.38 74.52 -3.80
CA ALA A 318 -62.55 73.35 -3.56
C ALA A 318 -61.89 73.39 -2.17
N VAL A 319 -61.36 74.56 -1.77
CA VAL A 319 -60.78 74.78 -0.44
C VAL A 319 -61.83 74.60 0.66
N GLN A 320 -63.05 75.11 0.46
CA GLN A 320 -64.14 74.94 1.44
C GLN A 320 -64.60 73.48 1.55
N THR A 321 -64.71 72.77 0.42
CA THR A 321 -65.07 71.34 0.40
C THR A 321 -63.99 70.49 1.07
N ALA A 322 -62.71 70.78 0.78
CA ALA A 322 -61.58 70.15 1.44
C ALA A 322 -61.57 70.41 2.96
N ARG A 323 -61.98 71.62 3.40
CA ARG A 323 -62.09 71.96 4.82
C ARG A 323 -63.20 71.18 5.53
N SER A 324 -64.36 70.99 4.89
CA SER A 324 -65.43 70.13 5.41
C SER A 324 -64.98 68.68 5.52
N GLN A 325 -64.37 68.14 4.46
CA GLN A 325 -63.84 66.78 4.46
C GLN A 325 -62.75 66.59 5.54
N ALA A 326 -61.88 67.58 5.74
CA ALA A 326 -60.87 67.55 6.81
C ALA A 326 -61.50 67.49 8.21
N GLN A 327 -62.64 68.16 8.43
CA GLN A 327 -63.37 68.09 9.70
C GLN A 327 -64.01 66.71 9.91
N ASP A 328 -64.60 66.12 8.88
CA ASP A 328 -65.17 64.76 8.95
C ASP A 328 -64.10 63.71 9.24
N TYR A 329 -62.94 63.81 8.58
CA TYR A 329 -61.79 62.94 8.87
C TYR A 329 -61.25 63.15 10.28
N LYS A 330 -61.19 64.40 10.76
CA LYS A 330 -60.80 64.70 12.14
C LYS A 330 -61.76 64.05 13.15
N PHE A 331 -63.07 64.12 12.90
CA PHE A 331 -64.06 63.48 13.78
C PHE A 331 -63.95 61.96 13.77
N ARG A 332 -63.79 61.34 12.59
CA ARG A 332 -63.58 59.89 12.46
C ARG A 332 -62.29 59.44 13.12
N LEU A 333 -61.22 60.22 13.00
CA LEU A 333 -59.94 59.96 13.67
C LEU A 333 -60.12 60.01 15.19
N GLU A 334 -60.81 61.02 15.71
CA GLU A 334 -61.07 61.14 17.14
C GLU A 334 -61.89 59.95 17.68
N GLN A 335 -62.93 59.53 16.94
CA GLN A 335 -63.72 58.36 17.29
C GLN A 335 -62.89 57.07 17.26
N ALA A 336 -62.01 56.91 16.26
CA ALA A 336 -61.09 55.78 16.18
C ALA A 336 -60.09 55.79 17.33
N ASN A 337 -59.54 56.95 17.69
CA ASN A 337 -58.63 57.12 18.82
C ASN A 337 -59.29 56.75 20.15
N GLN A 338 -60.54 57.18 20.39
CA GLN A 338 -61.29 56.79 21.58
C GLN A 338 -61.49 55.26 21.65
N LYS A 339 -61.80 54.63 20.51
CA LYS A 339 -61.92 53.17 20.42
C LYS A 339 -60.59 52.45 20.68
N ILE A 340 -59.48 52.99 20.16
CA ILE A 340 -58.12 52.49 20.41
C ILE A 340 -57.83 52.54 21.91
N THR A 341 -58.05 53.68 22.57
CA THR A 341 -57.83 53.81 24.02
C THR A 341 -58.69 52.82 24.83
N GLY A 342 -59.93 52.58 24.40
CA GLY A 342 -60.79 51.55 25.01
C GLY A 342 -60.20 50.13 24.86
N LEU A 343 -59.77 49.77 23.65
CA LEU A 343 -59.16 48.47 23.38
C LEU A 343 -57.81 48.29 24.10
N GLU A 344 -57.01 49.35 24.21
CA GLU A 344 -55.76 49.35 24.98
C GLU A 344 -56.02 49.05 26.47
N GLY A 345 -57.07 49.63 27.05
CA GLY A 345 -57.49 49.33 28.43
C GLY A 345 -57.90 47.86 28.61
N ASP A 346 -58.64 47.30 27.65
CA ASP A 346 -59.01 45.89 27.65
C ASP A 346 -57.79 44.97 27.50
N ILE A 347 -56.83 45.32 26.64
CA ILE A 347 -55.55 44.60 26.50
C ILE A 347 -54.83 44.56 27.85
N ILE A 348 -54.63 45.70 28.51
CA ILE A 348 -53.93 45.76 29.81
C ILE A 348 -54.63 44.86 30.84
N ARG A 349 -55.97 44.88 30.88
CA ARG A 349 -56.75 44.04 31.79
C ARG A 349 -56.59 42.55 31.50
N LEU A 350 -56.67 42.16 30.22
CA LEU A 350 -56.50 40.78 29.76
C LEU A 350 -55.06 40.29 29.99
N GLU A 351 -54.05 41.10 29.70
CA GLU A 351 -52.65 40.82 30.02
C GLU A 351 -52.44 40.60 31.51
N GLY A 352 -53.08 41.41 32.36
CA GLY A 352 -53.09 41.22 33.81
C GLY A 352 -53.72 39.90 34.22
N GLN A 353 -54.81 39.48 33.57
CA GLN A 353 -55.42 38.17 33.81
C GLN A 353 -54.49 37.02 33.38
N VAL A 354 -53.89 37.11 32.19
CA VAL A 354 -52.95 36.11 31.67
C VAL A 354 -51.75 35.96 32.60
N LYS A 355 -51.16 37.06 33.09
CA LYS A 355 -50.06 37.02 34.06
C LYS A 355 -50.45 36.27 35.34
N ARG A 356 -51.64 36.55 35.89
CA ARG A 356 -52.15 35.84 37.09
C ARG A 356 -52.37 34.35 36.82
N PHE A 357 -53.02 33.99 35.71
CA PHE A 357 -53.23 32.59 35.36
C PHE A 357 -51.93 31.85 35.11
N LYS A 358 -50.94 32.51 34.51
CA LYS A 358 -49.60 31.95 34.32
C LYS A 358 -48.92 31.64 35.65
N THR A 359 -48.90 32.57 36.60
CA THR A 359 -48.33 32.32 37.94
C THR A 359 -49.08 31.22 38.68
N ILE A 360 -50.41 31.13 38.55
CA ILE A 360 -51.20 30.03 39.14
C ILE A 360 -50.80 28.69 38.52
N ALA A 361 -50.65 28.62 37.20
CA ALA A 361 -50.23 27.41 36.51
C ALA A 361 -48.81 26.97 36.89
N GLU A 362 -47.85 27.90 36.93
CA GLU A 362 -46.46 27.64 37.34
C GLU A 362 -46.39 27.12 38.80
N ASN A 363 -47.16 27.71 39.71
CA ASN A 363 -47.25 27.24 41.09
C ASN A 363 -47.86 25.83 41.19
N ALA A 364 -48.89 25.53 40.39
CA ALA A 364 -49.50 24.21 40.35
C ALA A 364 -48.53 23.15 39.78
N GLU A 365 -47.77 23.48 38.74
CA GLU A 365 -46.74 22.61 38.17
C GLU A 365 -45.62 22.31 39.18
N ALA A 366 -45.14 23.33 39.90
CA ALA A 366 -44.16 23.16 40.97
C ALA A 366 -44.66 22.23 42.10
N GLN A 367 -45.94 22.37 42.49
CA GLN A 367 -46.56 21.48 43.47
C GLN A 367 -46.69 20.05 42.94
N GLU A 368 -47.06 19.86 41.68
CA GLU A 368 -47.14 18.54 41.05
C GLU A 368 -45.77 17.85 41.03
N ASP A 369 -44.72 18.59 40.70
CA ASP A 369 -43.35 18.06 40.68
C ASP A 369 -42.83 17.70 42.08
N GLN A 370 -43.17 18.49 43.10
CA GLN A 370 -42.88 18.13 44.49
C GLN A 370 -43.57 16.83 44.89
N LEU A 371 -44.87 16.68 44.58
CA LEU A 371 -45.62 15.46 44.85
C LEU A 371 -45.06 14.25 44.08
N LYS A 372 -44.61 14.43 42.84
CA LYS A 372 -43.93 13.38 42.07
C LYS A 372 -42.62 12.96 42.72
N GLN A 373 -41.84 13.90 43.25
CA GLN A 373 -40.59 13.60 43.97
C GLN A 373 -40.87 12.84 45.27
N GLU A 374 -41.83 13.31 46.08
CA GLU A 374 -42.25 12.65 47.32
C GLU A 374 -42.76 11.23 47.04
N ARG A 375 -43.60 11.05 46.02
CA ARG A 375 -44.05 9.72 45.59
C ARG A 375 -42.88 8.80 45.25
N ARG A 376 -41.88 9.28 44.51
CA ARG A 376 -40.67 8.47 44.19
C ARG A 376 -39.87 8.14 45.45
N LYS A 377 -39.76 9.07 46.40
CA LYS A 377 -39.07 8.87 47.68
C LYS A 377 -39.77 7.79 48.50
N ILE A 378 -41.07 7.93 48.75
CA ILE A 378 -41.88 6.94 49.49
C ILE A 378 -41.81 5.58 48.80
N HIS A 379 -41.81 5.54 47.46
CA HIS A 379 -41.70 4.27 46.74
C HIS A 379 -40.31 3.61 46.85
N ARG A 380 -39.23 4.39 47.08
CA ARG A 380 -37.91 3.83 47.42
C ARG A 380 -37.90 3.31 48.85
N GLU A 381 -38.39 4.10 49.80
CA GLU A 381 -38.52 3.72 51.22
C GLU A 381 -39.36 2.44 51.38
N LEU A 382 -40.46 2.32 50.61
CA LEU A 382 -41.28 1.11 50.57
C LEU A 382 -40.50 -0.10 50.08
N ARG A 383 -39.68 0.04 49.03
CA ARG A 383 -38.85 -1.06 48.51
C ARG A 383 -37.75 -1.46 49.49
N GLU A 384 -37.12 -0.50 50.14
CA GLU A 384 -36.13 -0.75 51.20
C GLU A 384 -36.78 -1.47 52.39
N ALA A 385 -37.95 -1.01 52.86
CA ALA A 385 -38.70 -1.67 53.92
C ALA A 385 -39.17 -3.09 53.53
N LEU A 386 -39.55 -3.32 52.27
CA LEU A 386 -39.86 -4.66 51.79
C LEU A 386 -38.62 -5.56 51.77
N SER A 387 -37.46 -5.05 51.35
CA SER A 387 -36.19 -5.79 51.40
C SER A 387 -35.84 -6.18 52.84
N THR A 388 -35.94 -5.26 53.80
CA THR A 388 -35.66 -5.57 55.21
C THR A 388 -36.65 -6.58 55.78
N ILE A 389 -37.92 -6.52 55.39
CA ILE A 389 -38.92 -7.54 55.75
C ILE A 389 -38.50 -8.91 55.20
N ASP A 390 -38.06 -9.00 53.95
CA ASP A 390 -37.66 -10.27 53.34
C ASP A 390 -36.35 -10.82 53.94
N ASP A 391 -35.39 -9.96 54.27
CA ASP A 391 -34.18 -10.31 55.02
C ASP A 391 -34.54 -10.88 56.40
N LEU A 392 -35.37 -10.17 57.17
CA LEU A 392 -35.84 -10.62 58.48
C LEU A 392 -36.67 -11.91 58.40
N LYS A 393 -37.51 -12.08 57.37
CA LYS A 393 -38.21 -13.35 57.13
C LYS A 393 -37.21 -14.47 56.88
N SER A 394 -36.16 -14.25 56.07
CA SER A 394 -35.15 -15.27 55.80
C SER A 394 -34.35 -15.66 57.05
N GLU A 395 -33.99 -14.67 57.88
CA GLU A 395 -33.35 -14.89 59.17
C GLU A 395 -34.28 -15.67 60.11
N ASN A 396 -35.54 -15.26 60.21
CA ASN A 396 -36.55 -15.93 61.03
C ASN A 396 -36.75 -17.38 60.57
N THR A 397 -36.83 -17.66 59.27
CA THR A 397 -36.87 -19.05 58.78
C THR A 397 -35.62 -19.85 59.16
N THR A 398 -34.45 -19.21 59.20
CA THR A 398 -33.19 -19.85 59.60
C THR A 398 -33.14 -20.12 61.10
N LEU A 399 -33.59 -19.17 61.92
CA LEU A 399 -33.74 -19.33 63.36
C LEU A 399 -34.78 -20.41 63.69
N GLN A 400 -35.92 -20.43 63.00
CA GLN A 400 -36.93 -21.47 63.14
C GLN A 400 -36.34 -22.85 62.84
N ARG A 401 -35.56 -23.01 61.76
CA ARG A 401 -34.85 -24.27 61.49
C ARG A 401 -33.86 -24.66 62.60
N LYS A 402 -33.19 -23.70 63.24
CA LYS A 402 -32.29 -23.97 64.38
C LYS A 402 -33.09 -24.42 65.61
N ILE A 403 -34.20 -23.75 65.90
CA ILE A 403 -35.13 -24.13 66.98
C ILE A 403 -35.66 -25.54 66.73
N ASP A 404 -36.13 -25.84 65.53
CA ASP A 404 -36.66 -27.17 65.18
C ASP A 404 -35.59 -28.26 65.33
N LYS A 405 -34.32 -27.97 65.01
CA LYS A 405 -33.20 -28.90 65.26
C LYS A 405 -32.95 -29.13 66.75
N LEU A 406 -32.95 -28.07 67.56
CA LEU A 406 -32.79 -28.18 69.01
C LEU A 406 -33.98 -28.89 69.66
N SER A 407 -35.20 -28.62 69.18
CA SER A 407 -36.43 -29.25 69.63
C SER A 407 -36.49 -30.73 69.26
N ARG A 408 -36.01 -31.12 68.06
CA ARG A 408 -35.85 -32.54 67.66
C ARG A 408 -34.69 -33.24 68.39
N GLY A 409 -33.70 -32.50 68.87
CA GLY A 409 -32.58 -32.98 69.69
C GLY A 409 -32.94 -33.30 71.15
N MET A 410 -34.20 -33.09 71.56
CA MET A 410 -34.73 -33.43 72.88
C MET A 410 -35.90 -34.43 72.71
N PRO A 411 -35.73 -35.72 73.05
CA PRO A 411 -36.83 -36.67 72.99
C PRO A 411 -37.70 -36.53 74.25
N GLY A 412 -38.78 -35.73 74.14
CA GLY A 412 -39.87 -35.76 75.12
C GLY A 412 -40.60 -34.43 75.31
N ALA A 413 -41.93 -34.51 75.28
CA ALA A 413 -42.91 -33.53 75.76
C ALA A 413 -43.40 -32.44 74.79
N ALA A 414 -44.40 -32.85 73.99
CA ALA A 414 -45.73 -32.28 73.84
C ALA A 414 -46.08 -30.85 74.34
N SER A 415 -46.86 -30.18 73.47
CA SER A 415 -48.09 -29.42 73.76
C SER A 415 -48.00 -27.94 74.16
N GLY A 416 -48.99 -27.18 73.66
CA GLY A 416 -49.40 -25.86 74.16
C GLY A 416 -49.06 -24.72 73.20
N SER A 417 -49.80 -24.49 72.12
CA SER A 417 -51.04 -23.70 72.14
C SER A 417 -51.00 -22.55 73.16
N SER A 418 -50.68 -21.34 72.71
CA SER A 418 -51.44 -20.17 73.16
C SER A 418 -51.13 -18.89 72.37
N LEU A 419 -52.21 -18.13 72.18
CA LEU A 419 -52.31 -16.67 72.05
C LEU A 419 -52.14 -16.10 70.64
N ARG A 420 -53.23 -15.67 69.99
CA ARG A 420 -54.04 -14.44 70.23
C ARG A 420 -53.37 -13.21 69.62
N SER A 421 -53.93 -12.74 68.52
CA SER A 421 -53.73 -11.38 67.98
C SER A 421 -55.01 -11.00 67.24
N TYR A 422 -55.97 -10.38 67.92
CA TYR A 422 -56.14 -8.92 68.03
C TYR A 422 -56.35 -8.22 66.68
N ARG A 423 -57.63 -8.18 66.31
CA ARG A 423 -58.21 -7.34 65.27
C ARG A 423 -58.43 -5.96 65.90
N GLY A 424 -57.68 -4.95 65.47
CA GLY A 424 -58.00 -3.53 65.63
C GLY A 424 -57.84 -2.88 64.26
N SER A 425 -58.90 -2.38 63.60
CA SER A 425 -59.69 -1.18 63.94
C SER A 425 -58.83 0.09 63.90
N SER A 426 -58.82 0.76 62.74
CA SER A 426 -59.16 2.19 62.56
C SER A 426 -58.73 2.59 61.14
N GLN A 427 -59.64 3.09 60.28
CA GLN A 427 -60.01 4.52 60.21
C GLN A 427 -58.76 5.32 59.77
N ALA A 428 -58.69 5.89 58.57
CA ALA A 428 -59.58 6.92 58.06
C ALA A 428 -59.48 7.04 56.53
N ARG A 429 -60.47 7.78 55.99
CA ARG A 429 -60.63 8.19 54.59
C ARG A 429 -59.42 8.90 54.01
#